data_AF-A0A7X7NF10-F1
#
_entry.id   AF-A0A7X7NF10-F1
#
_cell.length_a   1.000
_cell.length_b   1.000
_cell.length_c   1.000
_cell.angle_alpha   90.00
_cell.angle_beta   90.00
_cell.angle_gamma   90.00
#
_symmetry.space_group_name_H-M   'P 1'
#
loop_
_entity.id
_entity.type
_entity.pdbx_description
1 polymer ?
#
loop_
_entity_poly.entity_id
_entity_poly.type
_entity_poly.pdbx_seq_one_letter_code
_entity_poly.pdbx_strand_id
1 'polypeptide(L)'
;MTGKGKPRTGDMETSFEVRSFDARIPLDEYNRLTKNPLYIILDNLRSAFNVGAIFRLCDAMRVSGLYLCGYTASPPHIKLQKTSLGTIDYVPWKKFETTLDAVDYLQKRGIPVWGAETASVSCPYDKIGYPDALGIVFGNEALGVSGDVLMKCDKLVEIPLMGFKNSLNVATSCAVIGFKALEMMGKNKKDC
;
A
#
# COMPACT_ATOMS: atom_id res chain seq x y z
N MET A 1 13.93 2.27 44.51
CA MET A 1 13.19 1.00 44.44
C MET A 1 12.02 1.16 43.48
N THR A 2 12.17 0.70 42.24
CA THR A 2 11.07 0.24 41.38
C THR A 2 11.72 -0.72 40.37
N GLY A 3 11.46 -2.02 40.56
CA GLY A 3 12.17 -3.09 39.89
C GLY A 3 11.82 -3.17 38.41
N LYS A 4 12.86 -3.26 37.57
CA LYS A 4 12.74 -3.87 36.24
C LYS A 4 12.44 -5.35 36.47
N GLY A 5 11.22 -5.79 36.16
CA GLY A 5 10.86 -7.20 36.18
C GLY A 5 11.78 -7.96 35.22
N LYS A 6 12.49 -8.98 35.74
CA LYS A 6 13.17 -9.97 34.91
C LYS A 6 12.11 -10.68 34.03
N PRO A 7 12.40 -10.98 32.76
CA PRO A 7 11.54 -11.87 31.98
C PRO A 7 11.46 -13.21 32.71
N ARG A 8 10.24 -13.75 32.87
CA ARG A 8 10.03 -15.09 33.42
C ARG A 8 10.69 -16.09 32.47
N THR A 9 11.62 -16.87 33.00
CA THR A 9 12.20 -18.05 32.35
C THR A 9 11.14 -19.15 32.34
N GLY A 10 10.51 -19.36 31.18
CA GLY A 10 9.49 -20.38 30.95
C GLY A 10 8.59 -19.93 29.80
N ASP A 11 8.59 -20.71 28.72
CA ASP A 11 7.87 -20.53 27.45
C ASP A 11 8.64 -19.73 26.38
N MET A 12 9.80 -20.27 25.95
CA MET A 12 10.23 -20.01 24.57
C MET A 12 9.27 -20.78 23.64
N GLU A 13 8.32 -20.08 23.01
CA GLU A 13 7.40 -20.67 22.02
C GLU A 13 8.14 -21.29 20.81
N THR A 14 9.39 -20.88 20.56
CA THR A 14 10.16 -21.28 19.39
C THR A 14 11.66 -21.33 19.69
N SER A 15 12.39 -22.18 18.96
CA SER A 15 13.87 -22.24 18.97
C SER A 15 14.54 -21.20 18.07
N PHE A 16 13.76 -20.46 17.28
CA PHE A 16 14.23 -19.41 16.39
C PHE A 16 14.23 -18.04 17.09
N GLU A 17 15.16 -17.17 16.67
CA GLU A 17 15.12 -15.76 17.05
C GLU A 17 13.95 -15.07 16.33
N VAL A 18 12.97 -14.61 17.11
CA VAL A 18 11.82 -13.85 16.60
C VAL A 18 12.15 -12.37 16.67
N ARG A 19 11.99 -11.66 15.54
CA ARG A 19 12.10 -10.20 15.54
C ARG A 19 10.91 -9.60 16.29
N SER A 20 11.14 -9.21 17.54
CA SER A 20 10.10 -8.62 18.42
C SER A 20 10.13 -7.09 18.49
N PHE A 21 11.04 -6.44 17.76
CA PHE A 21 11.21 -4.98 17.79
C PHE A 21 11.34 -4.41 16.36
N ASP A 22 10.99 -3.14 16.23
CA ASP A 22 11.21 -2.35 15.01
C ASP A 22 12.70 -2.27 14.66
N ALA A 23 12.99 -1.81 13.43
CA ALA A 23 14.37 -1.72 12.97
C ALA A 23 15.18 -0.77 13.87
N ARG A 24 16.38 -1.20 14.28
CA ARG A 24 17.29 -0.41 15.12
C ARG A 24 18.11 0.60 14.30
N ILE A 25 17.46 1.26 13.35
CA ILE A 25 18.06 2.33 12.53
C ILE A 25 17.45 3.66 12.93
N PRO A 26 18.26 4.73 13.09
CA PRO A 26 17.74 6.08 13.31
C PRO A 26 16.80 6.51 12.17
N LEU A 27 15.77 7.30 12.51
CA LEU A 27 14.73 7.67 11.53
C LEU A 27 15.28 8.53 10.39
N ASP A 28 16.25 9.40 10.67
CA ASP A 28 16.92 10.21 9.65
C ASP A 28 17.72 9.34 8.67
N GLU A 29 18.35 8.27 9.15
CA GLU A 29 19.02 7.28 8.31
C GLU A 29 18.02 6.48 7.48
N TYR A 30 16.93 6.02 8.10
CA TYR A 30 15.85 5.32 7.40
C TYR A 30 15.25 6.14 6.25
N ASN A 31 15.08 7.45 6.47
CA ASN A 31 14.53 8.36 5.48
C ASN A 31 15.45 8.58 4.28
N ARG A 32 16.77 8.33 4.42
CA ARG A 32 17.75 8.40 3.33
C ARG A 32 17.86 7.11 2.51
N LEU A 33 17.27 6.00 2.98
CA LEU A 33 17.29 4.75 2.22
C LEU A 33 16.50 4.89 0.93
N THR A 34 17.01 4.27 -0.15
CA THR A 34 16.33 4.20 -1.44
C THR A 34 14.91 3.66 -1.27
N LYS A 35 13.94 4.41 -1.79
CA LYS A 35 12.54 4.01 -1.83
C LYS A 35 12.27 3.21 -3.10
N ASN A 36 11.38 2.25 -3.01
CA ASN A 36 10.91 1.51 -4.17
C ASN A 36 10.01 2.44 -5.00
N PRO A 37 10.15 2.50 -6.33
CA PRO A 37 9.36 3.36 -7.23
C PRO A 37 7.91 2.86 -7.40
N LEU A 38 7.32 2.38 -6.31
CA LEU A 38 5.94 2.00 -6.14
C LEU A 38 5.19 3.15 -5.46
N TYR A 39 4.01 3.47 -5.98
CA TYR A 39 3.13 4.51 -5.46
C TYR A 39 1.75 3.91 -5.20
N ILE A 40 1.21 4.15 -4.01
CA ILE A 40 -0.12 3.66 -3.62
C ILE A 40 -1.09 4.83 -3.68
N ILE A 41 -2.21 4.68 -4.38
CA ILE A 41 -3.24 5.71 -4.53
C ILE A 41 -4.53 5.18 -3.89
N LEU A 42 -5.09 5.94 -2.96
CA LEU A 42 -6.31 5.60 -2.23
C LEU A 42 -7.47 6.44 -2.76
N ASP A 43 -8.35 5.78 -3.52
CA ASP A 43 -9.53 6.38 -4.14
C ASP A 43 -10.70 6.41 -3.15
N ASN A 44 -10.93 7.56 -2.53
CA ASN A 44 -12.12 7.80 -1.72
C ASN A 44 -12.33 6.74 -0.61
N LEU A 45 -11.29 6.37 0.14
CA LEU A 45 -11.41 5.40 1.23
C LEU A 45 -12.15 6.00 2.44
N ARG A 46 -13.17 5.29 2.94
CA ARG A 46 -13.96 5.76 4.09
C ARG A 46 -13.32 5.40 5.42
N SER A 47 -12.67 4.23 5.51
CA SER A 47 -12.16 3.72 6.78
C SER A 47 -10.78 4.27 7.11
N ALA A 48 -10.71 5.19 8.08
CA ALA A 48 -9.44 5.63 8.67
C ALA A 48 -8.61 4.47 9.25
N PHE A 49 -9.24 3.34 9.60
CA PHE A 49 -8.54 2.13 10.02
C PHE A 49 -7.78 1.49 8.85
N ASN A 50 -8.44 1.31 7.70
CA ASN A 50 -7.78 0.79 6.50
C ASN A 50 -6.67 1.73 6.02
N VAL A 51 -6.91 3.05 6.06
CA VAL A 51 -5.88 4.04 5.70
C VAL A 51 -4.64 3.89 6.61
N GLY A 52 -4.82 3.77 7.92
CA GLY A 52 -3.68 3.57 8.84
C GLY A 52 -2.97 2.23 8.65
N ALA A 53 -3.70 1.16 8.36
CA ALA A 53 -3.10 -0.13 8.00
C ALA A 53 -2.28 -0.02 6.71
N ILE A 54 -2.76 0.72 5.71
CA ILE A 54 -2.05 0.95 4.45
C ILE A 54 -0.82 1.85 4.64
N PHE A 55 -0.85 2.84 5.55
CA PHE A 55 0.36 3.57 5.94
C PHE A 55 1.45 2.62 6.45
N ARG A 56 1.10 1.65 7.30
CA ARG A 56 2.05 0.62 7.78
C ARG A 56 2.54 -0.29 6.66
N LEU A 57 1.69 -0.67 5.72
CA LEU A 57 2.10 -1.44 4.54
C LEU A 57 3.06 -0.63 3.65
N CYS A 58 2.80 0.66 3.46
CA CYS A 58 3.65 1.57 2.70
C CYS A 58 5.05 1.70 3.31
N ASP A 59 5.13 1.78 4.64
CA ASP A 59 6.40 1.71 5.38
C ASP A 59 7.11 0.37 5.14
N ALA A 60 6.43 -0.76 5.37
CA ALA A 60 7.00 -2.09 5.16
C ALA A 60 7.50 -2.32 3.73
N MET A 61 6.83 -1.72 2.75
CA MET A 61 7.19 -1.75 1.33
C MET A 61 8.20 -0.67 0.93
N ARG A 62 8.54 0.29 1.80
CA ARG A 62 9.36 1.48 1.50
C ARG A 62 8.96 2.16 0.20
N VAL A 63 7.66 2.41 0.03
CA VAL A 63 7.12 3.04 -1.18
C VAL A 63 7.65 4.46 -1.39
N SER A 64 7.64 4.92 -2.64
CA SER A 64 8.01 6.30 -2.98
C SER A 64 6.89 7.30 -2.71
N GLY A 65 5.64 6.85 -2.63
CA GLY A 65 4.53 7.73 -2.26
C GLY A 65 3.23 7.01 -1.93
N LEU A 66 2.49 7.58 -0.97
CA LEU A 66 1.10 7.25 -0.65
C LEU A 66 0.20 8.46 -0.93
N TYR A 67 -0.72 8.33 -1.88
CA TYR A 67 -1.58 9.42 -2.33
C TYR A 67 -3.00 9.23 -1.84
N LEU A 68 -3.48 10.19 -1.04
CA LEU A 68 -4.78 10.17 -0.40
C LEU A 68 -5.74 11.05 -1.20
N CYS A 69 -6.75 10.47 -1.85
CA CYS A 69 -7.59 11.21 -2.80
C CYS A 69 -9.01 11.42 -2.27
N GLY A 70 -9.66 12.51 -2.69
CA GLY A 70 -11.06 12.81 -2.33
C GLY A 70 -11.27 12.89 -0.83
N TYR A 71 -12.31 12.24 -0.32
CA TYR A 71 -12.60 12.26 1.13
C TYR A 71 -11.76 11.28 1.96
N THR A 72 -10.75 10.61 1.37
CA THR A 72 -9.85 9.72 2.12
C THR A 72 -9.24 10.45 3.31
N ALA A 73 -9.40 9.88 4.51
CA ALA A 73 -8.89 10.46 5.75
C ALA A 73 -7.39 10.76 5.63
N SER A 74 -6.97 11.99 5.93
CA SER A 74 -5.58 12.43 5.86
C SER A 74 -5.15 13.09 7.16
N PRO A 75 -3.84 13.10 7.47
CA PRO A 75 -3.33 13.86 8.61
C PRO A 75 -3.66 15.36 8.48
N PRO A 76 -3.96 16.05 9.59
CA PRO A 76 -4.13 15.52 10.95
C PRO A 76 -5.49 14.81 11.13
N HIS A 77 -5.49 13.56 11.62
CA HIS A 77 -6.71 12.80 11.91
C HIS A 77 -6.50 11.77 13.04
N ILE A 78 -7.22 11.90 14.15
CA ILE A 78 -6.96 11.15 15.41
C ILE A 78 -7.00 9.62 15.21
N LYS A 79 -8.02 9.10 14.52
CA LYS A 79 -8.13 7.64 14.31
C LYS A 79 -6.99 7.10 13.44
N LEU A 80 -6.54 7.91 12.48
CA LEU A 80 -5.48 7.55 11.55
C LEU A 80 -4.13 7.52 12.27
N GLN A 81 -3.86 8.50 13.14
CA GLN A 81 -2.69 8.53 14.00
C GLN A 81 -2.58 7.26 14.86
N LYS A 82 -3.68 6.81 15.46
CA LYS A 82 -3.69 5.58 16.28
C LYS A 82 -3.40 4.31 15.47
N THR A 83 -3.96 4.18 14.27
CA THR A 83 -3.87 2.94 13.48
C THR A 83 -2.60 2.84 12.65
N SER A 84 -1.98 3.97 12.32
CA SER A 84 -0.71 4.03 11.59
C SER A 84 0.54 3.68 12.42
N LEU A 85 0.43 3.67 13.76
CA LEU A 85 1.56 3.44 14.67
C LEU A 85 2.77 4.36 14.39
N GLY A 86 2.54 5.64 14.10
CA GLY A 86 3.61 6.63 13.89
C GLY A 86 4.19 6.68 12.48
N THR A 87 3.82 5.75 11.60
CA THR A 87 4.31 5.72 10.19
C THR A 87 3.93 6.95 9.37
N ILE A 88 2.89 7.69 9.76
CA ILE A 88 2.47 8.95 9.12
C ILE A 88 3.61 9.97 9.04
N ASP A 89 4.51 9.98 10.02
CA ASP A 89 5.51 11.03 10.17
C ASP A 89 6.67 10.88 9.17
N TYR A 90 6.83 9.71 8.56
CA TYR A 90 7.98 9.40 7.71
C TYR A 90 7.66 8.63 6.43
N VAL A 91 6.45 8.07 6.28
CA VAL A 91 5.99 7.58 4.98
C VAL A 91 5.74 8.78 4.07
N PRO A 92 6.34 8.85 2.87
CA PRO A 92 6.08 9.95 1.94
C PRO A 92 4.63 9.87 1.46
N TRP A 93 3.84 10.92 1.73
CA TRP A 93 2.45 10.96 1.31
C TRP A 93 2.05 12.33 0.74
N LYS A 94 0.98 12.36 -0.05
CA LYS A 94 0.41 13.58 -0.62
C LYS A 94 -1.12 13.51 -0.66
N LYS A 95 -1.78 14.63 -0.40
CA LYS A 95 -3.23 14.78 -0.61
C LYS A 95 -3.50 15.26 -2.04
N PHE A 96 -4.50 14.66 -2.67
CA PHE A 96 -5.08 15.14 -3.92
C PHE A 96 -6.58 15.36 -3.74
N GLU A 97 -7.12 16.35 -4.46
CA GLU A 97 -8.55 16.64 -4.44
C GLU A 97 -9.33 15.49 -5.09
N THR A 98 -8.91 15.08 -6.28
CA THR A 98 -9.49 13.92 -6.97
C THR A 98 -8.45 12.82 -7.21
N THR A 99 -8.93 11.59 -7.40
CA THR A 99 -8.07 10.47 -7.77
C THR A 99 -7.49 10.67 -9.17
N LEU A 100 -8.24 11.29 -10.10
CA LEU A 100 -7.76 11.65 -11.43
C LEU A 100 -6.54 12.58 -11.38
N ASP A 101 -6.51 13.54 -10.45
CA ASP A 101 -5.34 14.42 -10.28
C ASP A 101 -4.09 13.64 -9.87
N ALA A 102 -4.24 12.62 -9.03
CA ALA A 102 -3.15 11.76 -8.60
C ALA A 102 -2.65 10.87 -9.76
N VAL A 103 -3.57 10.32 -10.55
CA VAL A 103 -3.24 9.54 -11.76
C VAL A 103 -2.49 10.41 -12.77
N ASP A 104 -3.03 11.58 -13.11
CA ASP A 104 -2.39 12.54 -14.02
C ASP A 104 -1.01 12.98 -13.51
N TYR A 105 -0.87 13.18 -12.21
CA TYR A 105 0.39 13.59 -11.59
C TYR A 105 1.50 12.55 -11.81
N LEU A 106 1.19 11.25 -11.71
CA LEU A 106 2.15 10.17 -11.96
C LEU A 106 2.39 9.95 -13.46
N GLN A 107 1.34 9.91 -14.28
CA GLN A 107 1.47 9.69 -15.72
C GLN A 107 2.29 10.80 -16.39
N LYS A 108 2.14 12.06 -15.98
CA LYS A 108 2.98 13.19 -16.45
C LYS A 108 4.47 13.04 -16.10
N ARG A 109 4.82 12.14 -15.17
CA ARG A 109 6.21 11.80 -14.80
C ARG A 109 6.69 10.51 -15.47
N GLY A 110 5.92 9.95 -16.40
CA GLY A 110 6.22 8.70 -17.07
C GLY A 110 6.02 7.47 -16.18
N ILE A 111 5.26 7.58 -15.09
CA ILE A 111 4.95 6.47 -14.20
C ILE A 111 3.57 5.92 -14.59
N PRO A 112 3.46 4.68 -15.11
CA PRO A 112 2.17 4.07 -15.40
C PRO A 112 1.38 3.83 -14.12
N VAL A 113 0.05 3.88 -14.22
CA VAL A 113 -0.87 3.71 -13.11
C VAL A 113 -1.85 2.59 -13.42
N TRP A 114 -1.94 1.61 -12.52
CA TRP A 114 -2.89 0.50 -12.61
C TRP A 114 -4.05 0.67 -11.64
N GLY A 115 -5.24 0.20 -12.02
CA GLY A 115 -6.38 0.09 -11.12
C GLY A 115 -6.50 -1.32 -10.55
N ALA A 116 -6.56 -1.46 -9.23
CA ALA A 116 -6.84 -2.73 -8.57
C ALA A 116 -8.36 -2.93 -8.44
N GLU A 117 -8.97 -3.65 -9.39
CA GLU A 117 -10.41 -3.84 -9.48
C GLU A 117 -10.75 -5.16 -10.19
N THR A 118 -11.84 -5.79 -9.77
CA THR A 118 -12.37 -7.01 -10.42
C THR A 118 -13.27 -6.60 -11.59
N ALA A 119 -12.68 -6.40 -12.76
CA ALA A 119 -13.36 -6.02 -13.99
C ALA A 119 -13.31 -7.15 -15.04
N SER A 120 -14.17 -7.12 -16.06
CA SER A 120 -14.11 -8.12 -17.13
C SER A 120 -12.81 -8.08 -17.95
N VAL A 121 -12.09 -6.96 -17.88
CA VAL A 121 -10.86 -6.71 -18.64
C VAL A 121 -9.60 -6.70 -17.75
N SER A 122 -9.72 -6.97 -16.44
CA SER A 122 -8.56 -7.03 -15.55
C SER A 122 -7.70 -8.25 -15.82
N CYS A 123 -6.40 -8.09 -15.61
CA CYS A 123 -5.45 -9.20 -15.65
C CYS A 123 -5.18 -9.71 -14.22
N PRO A 124 -5.01 -11.03 -14.01
CA PRO A 124 -4.54 -11.56 -12.75
C PRO A 124 -3.18 -10.96 -12.35
N TYR A 125 -3.08 -10.49 -11.11
CA TYR A 125 -1.89 -9.82 -10.56
C TYR A 125 -0.58 -10.63 -10.64
N ASP A 126 -0.68 -11.95 -10.74
CA ASP A 126 0.44 -12.89 -10.81
C ASP A 126 0.78 -13.34 -12.24
N LYS A 127 0.00 -12.90 -13.24
CA LYS A 127 0.16 -13.25 -14.66
C LYS A 127 0.40 -12.03 -15.54
N ILE A 128 1.06 -11.01 -15.02
CA ILE A 128 1.33 -9.75 -15.72
C ILE A 128 2.77 -9.28 -15.51
N GLY A 129 3.37 -8.69 -16.55
CA GLY A 129 4.65 -8.01 -16.46
C GLY A 129 4.53 -6.66 -15.74
N TYR A 130 5.40 -6.43 -14.74
CA TYR A 130 5.42 -5.21 -13.95
C TYR A 130 6.45 -4.21 -14.52
N PRO A 131 6.09 -2.91 -14.63
CA PRO A 131 7.03 -1.87 -15.02
C PRO A 131 8.04 -1.59 -13.89
N ASP A 132 9.13 -0.91 -14.22
CA ASP A 132 10.17 -0.55 -13.24
C ASP A 132 9.70 0.50 -12.22
N ALA A 133 8.65 1.25 -12.53
CA ALA A 133 7.95 2.17 -11.63
C ALA A 133 6.43 2.03 -11.83
N LEU A 134 5.64 2.08 -10.75
CA LEU A 134 4.20 1.82 -10.84
C LEU A 134 3.41 2.60 -9.80
N GLY A 135 2.33 3.24 -10.24
CA GLY A 135 1.22 3.64 -9.37
C GLY A 135 0.13 2.57 -9.34
N ILE A 136 -0.49 2.33 -8.18
CA ILE A 136 -1.63 1.41 -8.07
C ILE A 136 -2.76 2.09 -7.29
N VAL A 137 -3.93 2.16 -7.92
CA VAL A 137 -5.15 2.69 -7.32
C VAL A 137 -5.92 1.58 -6.61
N PHE A 138 -6.28 1.84 -5.36
CA PHE A 138 -7.16 1.02 -4.55
C PHE A 138 -8.44 1.78 -4.21
N GLY A 139 -9.57 1.12 -4.46
CA GLY A 139 -10.90 1.71 -4.42
C GLY A 139 -11.55 1.82 -3.05
N ASN A 140 -12.70 2.48 -3.05
CA ASN A 140 -13.60 2.58 -1.91
C ASN A 140 -14.11 1.19 -1.50
N GLU A 141 -14.31 0.98 -0.19
CA GLU A 141 -14.65 -0.34 0.33
C GLU A 141 -16.03 -0.87 -0.08
N ALA A 142 -16.95 -0.01 -0.53
CA ALA A 142 -18.27 -0.41 -1.03
C ALA A 142 -18.43 -0.22 -2.54
N LEU A 143 -17.80 0.80 -3.11
CA LEU A 143 -18.00 1.18 -4.52
C LEU A 143 -16.87 0.72 -5.45
N GLY A 144 -15.76 0.23 -4.90
CA GLY A 144 -14.57 -0.05 -5.70
C GLY A 144 -13.91 1.23 -6.21
N VAL A 145 -13.13 1.11 -7.28
CA VAL A 145 -12.52 2.25 -7.97
C VAL A 145 -13.56 2.90 -8.88
N SER A 146 -13.62 4.23 -8.90
CA SER A 146 -14.58 4.94 -9.76
C SER A 146 -14.34 4.69 -11.25
N GLY A 147 -15.42 4.64 -12.04
CA GLY A 147 -15.36 4.32 -13.48
C GLY A 147 -14.43 5.24 -14.28
N ASP A 148 -14.47 6.54 -14.01
CA ASP A 148 -13.59 7.52 -14.66
C ASP A 148 -12.11 7.27 -14.37
N VAL A 149 -11.78 6.82 -13.15
CA VAL A 149 -10.42 6.46 -12.77
C VAL A 149 -10.01 5.15 -13.45
N LEU A 150 -10.88 4.15 -13.50
CA LEU A 150 -10.62 2.89 -14.22
C LEU A 150 -10.31 3.13 -15.70
N MET A 151 -11.07 4.01 -16.36
CA MET A 151 -10.82 4.39 -17.76
C MET A 151 -9.51 5.16 -17.96
N LYS A 152 -9.00 5.80 -16.91
CA LYS A 152 -7.77 6.60 -16.96
C LYS A 152 -6.51 5.77 -16.65
N CYS A 153 -6.65 4.66 -15.93
CA CYS A 153 -5.56 3.74 -15.63
C CYS A 153 -4.99 3.09 -16.90
N ASP A 154 -3.68 2.89 -16.93
CA ASP A 154 -2.95 2.26 -18.03
C ASP A 154 -3.27 0.75 -18.15
N LYS A 155 -3.54 0.09 -17.03
CA LYS A 155 -4.00 -1.32 -16.96
C LYS A 155 -4.90 -1.54 -15.74
N LEU A 156 -5.73 -2.58 -15.78
CA LEU A 156 -6.48 -3.07 -14.63
C LEU A 156 -5.94 -4.41 -14.16
N VAL A 157 -5.81 -4.57 -12.85
CA VAL A 157 -5.27 -5.76 -12.21
C VAL A 157 -6.23 -6.28 -11.15
N GLU A 158 -6.36 -7.59 -11.02
CA GLU A 158 -7.22 -8.24 -10.05
C GLU A 158 -6.50 -9.33 -9.26
N ILE A 159 -7.01 -9.63 -8.06
CA ILE A 159 -6.69 -10.85 -7.32
C ILE A 159 -7.80 -11.86 -7.64
N PRO A 160 -7.54 -12.96 -8.36
CA PRO A 160 -8.56 -13.97 -8.63
C PRO A 160 -9.15 -14.52 -7.34
N LEU A 161 -10.47 -14.47 -7.22
CA LEU A 161 -11.21 -14.95 -6.06
C LEU A 161 -11.87 -16.29 -6.38
N MET A 162 -11.63 -17.28 -5.51
CA MET A 162 -12.14 -18.64 -5.67
C MET A 162 -13.34 -18.95 -4.76
N GLY A 163 -13.81 -17.95 -4.01
CA GLY A 163 -14.90 -18.07 -3.04
C GLY A 163 -16.17 -17.33 -3.47
N PHE A 164 -17.18 -17.34 -2.58
CA PHE A 164 -18.45 -16.66 -2.83
C PHE A 164 -18.36 -15.13 -2.77
N LYS A 165 -17.36 -14.59 -2.07
CA LYS A 165 -17.16 -13.14 -1.96
C LYS A 165 -16.48 -12.60 -3.21
N ASN A 166 -16.94 -11.43 -3.65
CA ASN A 166 -16.47 -10.75 -4.87
C ASN A 166 -15.31 -9.77 -4.63
N SER A 167 -14.87 -9.62 -3.39
CA SER A 167 -13.80 -8.68 -3.02
C SER A 167 -13.07 -9.13 -1.75
N LEU A 168 -11.88 -8.57 -1.54
CA LEU A 168 -11.10 -8.65 -0.31
C LEU A 168 -11.11 -7.30 0.41
N ASN A 169 -10.69 -7.29 1.67
CA ASN A 169 -10.40 -6.03 2.36
C ASN A 169 -9.32 -5.23 1.59
N VAL A 170 -9.52 -3.92 1.45
CA VAL A 170 -8.64 -3.05 0.64
C VAL A 170 -7.17 -3.05 1.11
N ALA A 171 -6.92 -3.10 2.43
CA ALA A 171 -5.55 -3.18 2.94
C ALA A 171 -4.93 -4.56 2.64
N THR A 172 -5.72 -5.64 2.69
CA THR A 172 -5.28 -6.98 2.28
C THR A 172 -4.93 -7.00 0.78
N SER A 173 -5.79 -6.44 -0.07
CA SER A 173 -5.52 -6.34 -1.51
C SER A 173 -4.25 -5.52 -1.79
N CYS A 174 -4.07 -4.41 -1.06
CA CYS A 174 -2.87 -3.58 -1.13
C CYS A 174 -1.61 -4.37 -0.75
N ALA A 175 -1.67 -5.19 0.29
CA ALA A 175 -0.53 -6.02 0.69
C ALA A 175 -0.19 -7.05 -0.40
N VAL A 176 -1.17 -7.79 -0.90
CA VAL A 176 -0.96 -8.86 -1.90
C VAL A 176 -0.37 -8.30 -3.19
N ILE A 177 -1.01 -7.29 -3.78
CA ILE A 177 -0.55 -6.71 -5.04
C ILE A 177 0.74 -5.92 -4.84
N GLY A 178 0.86 -5.16 -3.74
CA GLY A 178 2.02 -4.33 -3.45
C GLY A 178 3.30 -5.15 -3.27
N PHE A 179 3.28 -6.21 -2.46
CA PHE A 179 4.44 -7.09 -2.32
C PHE A 179 4.74 -7.87 -3.60
N LYS A 180 3.72 -8.26 -4.38
CA LYS A 180 3.95 -8.86 -5.70
C LYS A 180 4.63 -7.89 -6.66
N ALA A 181 4.22 -6.62 -6.67
CA ALA A 181 4.87 -5.60 -7.46
C ALA A 181 6.35 -5.47 -7.10
N LEU A 182 6.69 -5.38 -5.81
CA LEU A 182 8.08 -5.35 -5.36
C LEU A 182 8.88 -6.59 -5.74
N GLU A 183 8.24 -7.77 -5.71
CA GLU A 183 8.88 -9.01 -6.14
C GLU A 183 9.26 -8.98 -7.63
N MET A 184 8.40 -8.38 -8.46
CA MET A 184 8.48 -8.43 -9.93
C MET A 184 9.19 -7.22 -10.56
N MET A 185 9.16 -6.06 -9.90
CA MET A 185 9.85 -4.84 -10.33
C MET A 185 11.35 -5.09 -10.52
N GLY A 186 11.91 -4.60 -11.63
CA GLY A 186 13.30 -4.83 -11.99
C GLY A 186 13.64 -6.28 -12.38
N LYS A 187 12.67 -7.20 -12.37
CA LYS A 187 12.92 -8.61 -12.68
C LYS A 187 12.55 -9.06 -14.08
N ASN A 188 11.58 -8.49 -14.81
CA ASN A 188 11.33 -8.97 -16.18
C ASN A 188 10.50 -8.07 -17.10
N LYS A 189 11.06 -7.87 -18.30
CA LYS A 189 10.37 -7.71 -19.58
C LYS A 189 9.65 -9.02 -19.93
N LYS A 190 8.38 -9.17 -19.55
CA LYS A 190 7.49 -10.12 -20.22
C LYS A 190 6.14 -9.44 -20.40
N ASP A 191 5.90 -9.01 -21.62
CA ASP A 191 4.59 -8.52 -22.05
C ASP A 191 3.62 -9.70 -22.12
N CYS A 192 2.42 -9.49 -21.58
CA CYS A 192 1.22 -10.24 -21.95
C CYS A 192 0.57 -9.54 -23.13
#